data_AF-U2A554-F1
#
_entry.id   AF-U2A554-F1
#
_cell.length_a   1.000
_cell.length_b   1.000
_cell.length_c   1.000
_cell.angle_alpha   90.00
_cell.angle_beta   90.00
_cell.angle_gamma   90.00
#
_symmetry.space_group_name_H-M   'P 1'
#
loop_
_entity.id
_entity.type
_entity.pdbx_description
1 polymer ?
#
loop_
_entity_poly.entity_id
_entity_poly.type
_entity_poly.pdbx_seq_one_letter_code
_entity_poly.pdbx_strand_id
1 'polypeptide(L)'
;MNAYTVSRLALDAGVSVHIVRDYLLRGLLRPVACTPGGYGLFDDAALQRLCFVRAAFEAGIGLDALARLCRALDAADGDEA
;
A
#
# COMPACT_ATOMS: atom_id res chain seq x y z
N MET A 1 11.96 11.34 1.18
CA MET A 1 11.37 10.83 2.43
C MET A 1 10.18 11.70 2.78
N ASN A 2 9.04 11.42 2.13
CA ASN A 2 7.78 12.08 2.45
C ASN A 2 6.98 11.12 3.31
N ALA A 3 6.69 11.53 4.54
CA ALA A 3 5.91 10.72 5.46
C ALA A 3 4.42 11.00 5.23
N TYR A 4 3.72 10.05 4.60
CA TYR A 4 2.29 10.06 4.36
C TYR A 4 1.56 9.42 5.54
N THR A 5 0.49 10.06 6.03
CA THR A 5 -0.44 9.39 6.95
C THR A 5 -1.35 8.45 6.18
N VAL A 6 -1.97 7.45 6.84
CA VAL A 6 -2.97 6.56 6.21
C VAL A 6 -4.01 7.32 5.37
N SER A 7 -4.51 8.45 5.89
CA SER A 7 -5.55 9.23 5.21
C SER A 7 -5.01 9.93 3.97
N ARG A 8 -3.80 10.50 4.05
CA ARG A 8 -3.15 11.15 2.90
C ARG A 8 -2.77 10.12 1.85
N LEU A 9 -2.21 9.00 2.27
CA LEU A 9 -1.86 7.86 1.42
C LEU A 9 -3.08 7.36 0.66
N ALA A 10 -4.22 7.16 1.36
CA ALA A 10 -5.47 6.74 0.74
C ALA A 10 -5.96 7.74 -0.31
N LEU A 11 -5.94 9.04 0.00
CA LEU A 11 -6.36 10.11 -0.90
C LEU A 11 -5.50 10.15 -2.17
N ASP A 12 -4.18 10.14 -2.00
CA ASP A 12 -3.21 10.27 -3.09
C ASP A 12 -3.18 8.99 -3.95
N ALA A 13 -3.29 7.83 -3.30
CA ALA A 13 -3.49 6.56 -3.95
C ALA A 13 -4.91 6.37 -4.50
N GLY A 14 -5.84 7.32 -4.32
CA GLY A 14 -7.23 7.22 -4.80
C GLY A 14 -7.98 5.97 -4.33
N VAL A 15 -7.62 5.42 -3.16
CA VAL A 15 -8.32 4.31 -2.53
C VAL A 15 -9.03 4.76 -1.26
N SER A 16 -9.96 3.94 -0.77
CA SER A 16 -10.56 4.19 0.53
C SER A 16 -9.59 3.82 1.66
N VAL A 17 -9.64 4.56 2.77
CA VAL A 17 -8.90 4.25 4.01
C VAL A 17 -9.14 2.81 4.49
N HIS A 18 -10.33 2.26 4.23
CA HIS A 18 -10.66 0.86 4.49
C HIS A 18 -9.74 -0.13 3.75
N ILE A 19 -9.39 0.13 2.48
CA ILE A 19 -8.48 -0.71 1.70
C ILE A 19 -7.07 -0.65 2.30
N VAL A 20 -6.61 0.56 2.64
CA VAL A 20 -5.31 0.76 3.32
C VAL A 20 -5.28 -0.01 4.64
N ARG A 21 -6.35 0.05 5.44
CA ARG A 21 -6.48 -0.69 6.71
C ARG A 21 -6.54 -2.20 6.51
N ASP A 22 -7.26 -2.69 5.50
CA ASP A 22 -7.32 -4.11 5.17
C ASP A 22 -5.94 -4.63 4.76
N TYR A 23 -5.19 -3.86 3.97
CA TYR A 23 -3.81 -4.22 3.57
C TYR A 23 -2.82 -4.16 4.74
N LEU A 24 -2.98 -3.21 5.66
CA LEU A 24 -2.23 -3.19 6.92
C LEU A 24 -2.52 -4.43 7.77
N LEU A 25 -3.80 -4.81 7.92
CA LEU A 25 -4.21 -5.98 8.68
C LEU A 25 -3.71 -7.29 8.06
N ARG A 26 -3.68 -7.36 6.72
CA ARG A 26 -3.14 -8.49 5.98
C ARG A 26 -1.61 -8.47 5.87
N GLY A 27 -0.95 -7.40 6.32
CA GLY A 27 0.51 -7.27 6.31
C GLY A 27 1.14 -6.90 4.95
N LEU A 28 0.34 -6.49 3.96
CA LEU A 28 0.83 -6.04 2.64
C LEU A 28 1.37 -4.61 2.67
N LEU A 29 1.00 -3.84 3.70
CA LEU A 29 1.54 -2.50 3.94
C LEU A 29 2.25 -2.51 5.28
N ARG A 30 3.50 -2.08 5.28
CA ARG A 30 4.25 -1.82 6.51
C ARG A 30 4.39 -0.30 6.70
N PRO A 31 3.94 0.24 7.84
CA PRO A 31 4.27 1.61 8.19
C PRO A 31 5.78 1.70 8.41
N VAL A 32 6.39 2.73 7.86
CA VAL A 32 7.82 3.02 7.96
C VAL A 32 8.15 3.57 9.35
N ALA A 33 7.19 4.27 9.94
CA ALA A 33 7.25 4.75 11.31
C ALA A 33 5.85 4.84 11.92
N CYS A 34 5.74 4.68 13.22
CA CYS A 34 4.53 5.03 13.95
C CYS A 34 4.76 6.35 14.66
N THR A 35 3.88 7.32 14.46
CA THR A 35 3.88 8.54 15.27
C THR A 35 3.49 8.21 16.71
N PRO A 36 3.96 8.98 17.70
CA PRO A 36 3.56 8.80 19.10
C PRO A 36 2.05 8.99 19.33
N GLY A 37 1.33 9.58 18.36
CA GLY A 37 -0.13 9.69 18.36
C GLY A 37 -0.87 8.43 17.89
N GLY A 38 -0.17 7.33 17.57
CA GLY A 38 -0.77 6.07 17.13
C GLY A 38 -1.07 5.97 15.63
N TYR A 39 -0.65 6.95 14.83
CA TYR A 39 -0.82 6.92 13.37
C TYR A 39 0.40 6.30 12.70
N GLY A 40 0.17 5.34 11.79
CA GLY A 40 1.21 4.83 10.89
C GLY A 40 1.57 5.85 9.80
N LEU A 41 2.87 6.08 9.64
CA LEU A 41 3.48 6.83 8.56
C LEU A 41 3.96 5.89 7.47
N PHE A 42 3.80 6.32 6.23
CA PHE A 42 4.09 5.60 5.00
C PHE A 42 5.04 6.44 4.15
N ASP A 43 5.97 5.83 3.41
CA ASP A 43 6.76 6.57 2.44
C ASP A 43 6.11 6.53 1.05
N ASP A 44 6.75 7.21 0.10
CA ASP A 44 6.39 7.21 -1.31
C ASP A 44 6.30 5.78 -1.91
N ALA A 45 7.12 4.84 -1.43
CA ALA A 45 7.07 3.44 -1.87
C ALA A 45 5.70 2.77 -1.59
N ALA A 46 5.11 3.06 -0.43
CA ALA A 46 3.79 2.57 -0.08
C ALA A 46 2.70 3.20 -0.97
N LEU A 47 2.88 4.47 -1.34
CA LEU A 47 1.98 5.20 -2.24
C LEU A 47 2.02 4.60 -3.65
N GLN A 48 3.22 4.37 -4.19
CA GLN A 48 3.41 3.74 -5.49
C GLN A 48 2.77 2.35 -5.56
N ARG A 49 2.97 1.53 -4.51
CA ARG A 49 2.37 0.19 -4.42
C ARG A 49 0.84 0.25 -4.48
N LEU A 50 0.24 1.15 -3.69
CA LEU A 50 -1.21 1.34 -3.65
C LEU A 50 -1.78 1.88 -4.97
N CYS A 51 -1.10 2.84 -5.59
CA CYS A 51 -1.49 3.38 -6.90
C CYS A 51 -1.45 2.29 -7.99
N PHE A 52 -0.43 1.44 -7.97
CA PHE A 52 -0.31 0.33 -8.91
C PHE A 52 -1.41 -0.73 -8.72
N VAL A 53 -1.69 -1.09 -7.46
CA VAL A 53 -2.79 -2.00 -7.13
C VAL A 53 -4.15 -1.41 -7.54
N ARG A 54 -4.36 -0.11 -7.36
CA ARG A 54 -5.56 0.58 -7.85
C ARG A 54 -5.65 0.52 -9.38
N ALA A 55 -4.58 0.88 -10.08
CA ALA A 55 -4.54 0.86 -11.54
C ALA A 55 -4.82 -0.54 -12.11
N ALA A 56 -4.27 -1.59 -11.48
CA ALA A 56 -4.58 -2.98 -11.83
C ALA A 56 -6.06 -3.31 -11.61
N PHE A 57 -6.64 -2.89 -10.48
CA PHE A 57 -8.06 -3.11 -10.20
C PHE A 57 -8.97 -2.35 -11.18
N GLU A 58 -8.65 -1.09 -11.49
CA GLU A 58 -9.37 -0.27 -12.49
C GLU A 58 -9.26 -0.87 -13.91
N ALA A 59 -8.14 -1.52 -14.24
CA ALA A 59 -7.97 -2.26 -15.49
C ALA A 59 -8.82 -3.54 -15.58
N GLY A 60 -9.63 -3.85 -14.56
CA GLY A 60 -10.48 -5.04 -14.53
C GLY A 60 -9.73 -6.33 -14.17
N ILE A 61 -8.52 -6.20 -13.59
CA ILE A 61 -7.76 -7.36 -13.12
C ILE A 61 -8.49 -7.94 -11.90
N GLY A 62 -8.95 -9.18 -12.04
CA GLY A 62 -9.64 -9.90 -10.97
C GLY A 62 -8.79 -9.99 -9.70
N LEU A 63 -9.46 -10.06 -8.55
CA LEU A 63 -8.82 -10.07 -7.22
C LEU A 63 -7.69 -11.11 -7.07
N ASP A 64 -7.84 -12.27 -7.73
CA ASP A 64 -6.81 -13.34 -7.77
C ASP A 64 -5.52 -12.90 -8.46
N ALA A 65 -5.64 -12.24 -9.61
CA ALA A 65 -4.48 -11.72 -10.33
C ALA A 65 -3.87 -10.53 -9.58
N LEU A 66 -4.70 -9.70 -8.94
CA LEU A 66 -4.25 -8.65 -8.03
C LEU A 66 -3.43 -9.21 -6.86
N ALA A 67 -3.89 -10.32 -6.24
CA ALA A 67 -3.19 -10.98 -5.14
C ALA A 67 -1.86 -11.60 -5.60
N ARG A 68 -1.82 -12.20 -6.79
CA ARG A 68 -0.58 -12.70 -7.41
C ARG A 68 0.41 -11.57 -7.71
N LEU A 69 -0.09 -10.47 -8.25
CA LEU A 69 0.69 -9.28 -8.57
C LEU A 69 1.25 -8.65 -7.30
N CYS A 70 0.45 -8.56 -6.25
CA CYS A 70 0.88 -8.05 -4.96
C CYS A 70 1.98 -8.94 -4.36
N ARG A 71 1.81 -10.27 -4.39
CA ARG A 71 2.87 -11.22 -3.99
C ARG A 71 4.14 -11.08 -4.83
N ALA A 72 4.03 -10.89 -6.13
CA ALA A 72 5.19 -10.70 -7.00
C ALA A 72 5.92 -9.39 -6.68
N LEU A 73 5.18 -8.33 -6.35
CA LEU A 73 5.75 -7.08 -5.87
C LEU A 73 6.37 -7.23 -4.48
N ASP A 74 5.77 -7.99 -3.56
CA ASP A 74 6.37 -8.32 -2.25
C ASP A 74 7.69 -9.07 -2.41
N ALA A 75 7.79 -9.97 -3.38
CA ALA A 75 9.03 -10.67 -3.69
C ALA A 75 10.08 -9.75 -4.35
N ALA A 76 9.66 -8.76 -5.14
CA ALA A 76 10.55 -7.82 -5.79
C ALA A 76 11.04 -6.69 -4.86
N ASP A 77 10.22 -6.30 -3.89
CA ASP A 77 10.51 -5.28 -2.87
C ASP A 77 11.35 -5.84 -1.71
N GLY A 78 11.37 -7.17 -1.54
CA GLY A 78 12.25 -7.89 -0.61
C GLY A 78 13.68 -8.09 -1.09
N ASP A 79 14.03 -7.59 -2.28
CA ASP A 79 15.40 -7.59 -2.84
C ASP A 79 16.04 -6.19 -2.67
N GLU A 80 15.94 -5.61 -1.47
CA GLU A 80 16.94 -4.64 -1.01
C GLU A 80 17.77 -5.32 0.10
N ALA A 81 18.99 -5.67 -0.29
CA ALA A 81 20.04 -6.30 0.51
C ALA A 81 20.62 -5.41 1.61
#